data_AF-A0A3D1B0C7-F1
#
_entry.id   AF-A0A3D1B0C7-F1
#
_cell.length_a   1.000
_cell.length_b   1.000
_cell.length_c   1.000
_cell.angle_alpha   90.00
_cell.angle_beta   90.00
_cell.angle_gamma   90.00
#
_symmetry.space_group_name_H-M   'P 1'
#
loop_
_entity.id
_entity.type
_entity.pdbx_description
1 polymer ?
#
loop_
_entity_poly.entity_id
_entity_poly.type
_entity_poly.pdbx_seq_one_letter_code
_entity_poly.pdbx_strand_id
1 'polypeptide(L)'
;MQRSYSDEHAAAGIQAPLPGIETWPNQFAGYEIEIVIPEFTSVCPKTGLPDFGTLTLRYVPDQLCLELKSLKMYTLAYRDLGIFYENVVNRFLRDIVAAIKPVSATLVGEFTPRGGLHSKITARYSREQAGA
;
A
#
# COMPACT_ATOMS: atom_id res chain seq x y z
N MET A 1 -8.66 -12.81 -28.85
CA MET A 1 -7.31 -13.08 -28.30
C MET A 1 -7.48 -13.51 -26.85
N GLN A 2 -7.06 -14.73 -26.50
CA GLN A 2 -7.25 -15.26 -25.13
C GLN A 2 -6.17 -14.68 -24.21
N ARG A 3 -6.58 -13.90 -23.21
CA ARG A 3 -5.68 -13.34 -22.20
C ARG A 3 -5.27 -14.46 -21.24
N SER A 4 -3.99 -14.51 -20.88
CA SER A 4 -3.49 -15.48 -19.88
C SER A 4 -3.73 -15.03 -18.43
N TYR A 5 -4.23 -13.81 -18.22
CA TYR A 5 -4.69 -13.28 -16.94
C TYR A 5 -6.19 -13.02 -17.02
N SER A 6 -6.96 -13.47 -16.03
CA SER A 6 -8.39 -13.26 -15.91
C SER A 6 -8.69 -11.95 -15.17
N ASP A 7 -9.92 -11.47 -15.30
CA ASP A 7 -10.39 -10.31 -14.54
C ASP A 7 -10.47 -10.64 -13.03
N GLU A 8 -10.59 -11.93 -12.66
CA GLU A 8 -10.47 -12.41 -11.28
C GLU A 8 -9.05 -12.20 -10.73
N HIS A 9 -7.99 -12.53 -11.49
CA HIS A 9 -6.62 -12.22 -11.06
C HIS A 9 -6.41 -10.72 -10.88
N ALA A 10 -7.03 -9.89 -11.74
CA ALA A 10 -6.93 -8.44 -11.65
C ALA A 10 -7.64 -7.87 -10.42
N ALA A 11 -8.74 -8.48 -9.99
CA ALA A 11 -9.50 -8.08 -8.81
C ALA A 11 -8.98 -8.70 -7.49
N ALA A 12 -8.10 -9.70 -7.59
CA ALA A 12 -7.59 -10.46 -6.46
C ALA A 12 -6.98 -9.54 -5.39
N GLY A 13 -7.36 -9.82 -4.14
CA GLY A 13 -6.83 -9.14 -2.97
C GLY A 13 -7.21 -7.67 -2.81
N ILE A 14 -8.05 -7.06 -3.65
CA ILE A 14 -8.46 -5.64 -3.49
C ILE A 14 -9.38 -5.44 -2.29
N GLN A 15 -10.25 -6.43 -2.03
CA GLN A 15 -11.30 -6.39 -1.00
C GLN A 15 -11.10 -7.44 0.10
N ALA A 16 -9.96 -8.12 0.14
CA ALA A 16 -9.68 -9.10 1.19
C ALA A 16 -9.71 -8.42 2.57
N PRO A 17 -10.27 -9.05 3.62
CA PRO A 17 -10.27 -8.46 4.95
C PRO A 17 -8.84 -8.32 5.48
N LEU A 18 -8.49 -7.13 5.98
CA LEU A 18 -7.20 -6.85 6.59
C LEU A 18 -7.40 -6.30 8.01
N PRO A 19 -6.41 -6.44 8.92
CA PRO A 19 -6.45 -5.81 10.24
C PRO A 19 -6.69 -4.31 10.15
N GLY A 20 -7.36 -3.73 11.14
CA GLY A 20 -7.52 -2.28 11.25
C GLY A 20 -6.18 -1.57 11.48
N ILE A 21 -6.12 -0.30 11.07
CA ILE A 21 -4.98 0.58 11.32
C ILE A 21 -5.39 1.54 12.44
N GLU A 22 -4.67 1.47 13.55
CA GLU A 22 -4.89 2.37 14.69
C GLU A 22 -4.20 3.72 14.45
N THR A 23 -4.72 4.75 15.10
CA THR A 23 -4.27 6.12 14.92
C THR A 23 -4.24 6.86 16.25
N TRP A 24 -3.51 7.96 16.28
CA TRP A 24 -3.42 8.84 17.45
C TRP A 24 -3.41 10.32 17.03
N PRO A 25 -3.86 11.25 17.90
CA PRO A 25 -4.03 12.65 17.53
C PRO A 25 -2.70 13.36 17.32
N ASN A 26 -2.55 13.97 16.15
CA ASN A 26 -1.40 14.80 15.81
C ASN A 26 -1.37 16.10 16.65
N GLN A 27 -0.17 16.55 17.03
CA GLN A 27 0.03 17.71 17.91
C GLN A 27 0.64 18.94 17.20
N PHE A 28 1.18 18.77 15.99
CA PHE A 28 1.89 19.82 15.26
C PHE A 28 1.50 19.84 13.78
N ALA A 29 1.66 20.97 13.09
CA ALA A 29 1.38 21.08 11.65
C ALA A 29 2.67 21.28 10.85
N GLY A 30 2.63 20.98 9.54
CA GLY A 30 3.68 21.38 8.61
C GLY A 30 4.94 20.50 8.61
N TYR A 31 4.80 19.20 8.90
CA TYR A 31 5.90 18.23 8.82
C TYR A 31 5.52 17.01 7.98
N GLU A 32 6.53 16.30 7.49
CA GLU A 32 6.36 15.04 6.75
C GLU A 32 6.89 13.87 7.60
N ILE A 33 6.20 12.73 7.52
CA ILE A 33 6.63 11.46 8.07
C ILE A 33 6.97 10.52 6.90
N GLU A 34 8.18 9.95 6.93
CA GLU A 34 8.58 8.84 6.05
C GLU A 34 8.67 7.54 6.85
N ILE A 35 8.01 6.49 6.36
CA ILE A 35 8.06 5.13 6.90
C ILE A 35 8.55 4.21 5.80
N VAL A 36 9.67 3.54 6.04
CA VAL A 36 10.23 2.52 5.14
C VAL A 36 9.90 1.14 5.68
N ILE A 37 9.31 0.30 4.84
CA ILE A 37 8.90 -1.07 5.13
C ILE A 37 9.72 -1.98 4.19
N PRO A 38 10.95 -2.37 4.59
CA PRO A 38 11.88 -3.09 3.72
C PRO A 38 11.54 -4.59 3.55
N GLU A 39 10.65 -5.11 4.39
CA GLU A 39 10.30 -6.54 4.45
C GLU A 39 8.88 -6.80 3.93
N PHE A 40 8.42 -6.04 2.93
CA PHE A 40 7.09 -6.27 2.36
C PHE A 40 7.09 -7.56 1.52
N THR A 41 6.04 -8.35 1.68
CA THR A 41 5.82 -9.54 0.86
C THR A 41 4.35 -9.82 0.63
N SER A 42 4.04 -10.42 -0.53
CA SER A 42 2.70 -10.87 -0.93
C SER A 42 2.79 -12.07 -1.87
N VAL A 43 1.67 -12.51 -2.44
CA VAL A 43 1.63 -13.65 -3.38
C VAL A 43 1.11 -13.18 -4.74
N CYS A 44 1.70 -13.68 -5.81
CA CYS A 44 1.19 -13.44 -7.15
C CYS A 44 -0.14 -14.19 -7.36
N PRO A 45 -1.25 -13.51 -7.72
CA PRO A 45 -2.57 -14.13 -7.88
C PRO A 45 -2.60 -15.32 -8.84
N LYS A 46 -1.75 -15.30 -9.87
CA LYS A 46 -1.74 -16.30 -10.93
C LYS A 46 -0.85 -17.50 -10.64
N THR A 47 0.36 -17.25 -10.13
CA THR A 47 1.38 -18.30 -9.99
C THR A 47 1.48 -18.86 -8.58
N GLY A 48 0.92 -18.18 -7.58
CA GLY A 48 1.08 -18.56 -6.17
C GLY A 48 2.50 -18.36 -5.63
N LEU A 49 3.42 -17.80 -6.43
CA LEU A 49 4.79 -17.55 -6.00
C LEU A 49 4.88 -16.27 -5.17
N PRO A 50 5.74 -16.25 -4.12
CA PRO A 50 5.91 -15.09 -3.28
C PRO A 50 6.54 -13.93 -4.05
N ASP A 51 6.16 -12.74 -3.64
CA ASP A 51 6.62 -11.46 -4.11
C ASP A 51 7.24 -10.70 -2.95
N PHE A 52 8.35 -10.01 -3.21
CA PHE A 52 9.07 -9.24 -2.21
C PHE A 52 9.28 -7.82 -2.70
N GLY A 53 9.38 -6.88 -1.77
CA GLY A 53 9.70 -5.51 -2.11
C GLY A 53 9.87 -4.62 -0.88
N THR A 54 10.15 -3.36 -1.16
CA THR A 54 10.18 -2.29 -0.17
C THR A 54 9.03 -1.35 -0.45
N LEU A 55 8.24 -1.04 0.59
CA LEU A 55 7.27 0.05 0.53
C LEU A 55 7.82 1.27 1.26
N THR A 56 7.76 2.43 0.62
CA THR A 56 8.13 3.72 1.21
C THR A 56 6.89 4.61 1.22
N LEU A 57 6.34 4.82 2.42
CA LEU A 57 5.19 5.69 2.66
C LEU A 57 5.69 7.05 3.13
N ARG A 58 5.32 8.11 2.44
CA ARG A 58 5.49 9.50 2.86
C ARG A 58 4.13 10.14 3.06
N TYR A 59 3.90 10.85 4.16
CA TYR A 59 2.67 11.60 4.34
C TYR A 59 2.85 12.83 5.23
N VAL A 60 2.02 13.84 4.97
CA VAL A 60 1.87 15.02 5.81
C VAL A 60 0.58 14.82 6.63
N PRO A 61 0.65 14.62 7.95
CA PRO A 61 -0.52 14.41 8.79
C PRO A 61 -1.40 15.67 8.84
N ASP A 62 -2.70 15.45 9.06
CA ASP A 62 -3.63 16.49 9.48
C ASP A 62 -3.93 16.31 10.97
N GLN A 63 -5.08 15.70 11.32
CA GLN A 63 -5.48 15.51 12.71
C GLN A 63 -4.96 14.19 13.32
N LEU A 64 -4.57 13.23 12.49
CA LEU A 64 -4.22 11.88 12.91
C LEU A 64 -2.87 11.44 12.36
N CYS A 65 -2.13 10.70 13.17
CA CYS A 65 -0.92 9.98 12.82
C CYS A 65 -1.16 8.48 12.87
N LEU A 66 -0.39 7.74 12.07
CA LEU A 66 -0.41 6.27 12.08
C LEU A 66 0.24 5.72 13.36
N GLU A 67 -0.36 4.68 13.92
CA GLU A 67 0.27 3.86 14.96
C GLU A 67 1.09 2.73 14.30
N LEU A 68 2.37 2.61 14.66
CA LEU A 68 3.33 1.78 13.92
C LEU A 68 3.10 0.27 14.08
N LYS A 69 2.60 -0.19 15.23
CA LYS A 69 2.34 -1.62 15.48
C LYS A 69 1.19 -2.13 14.63
N SER A 70 0.06 -1.44 14.60
CA SER A 70 -1.10 -1.75 13.77
C SER A 70 -0.78 -1.64 12.29
N LEU A 71 0.02 -0.65 11.87
CA LEU A 71 0.55 -0.56 10.50
C LEU A 71 1.40 -1.78 10.14
N LYS A 72 2.26 -2.24 11.05
CA LYS A 72 3.03 -3.48 10.87
C LYS A 72 2.10 -4.69 10.72
N MET A 73 1.08 -4.83 11.57
CA MET A 73 0.12 -5.95 11.48
C MET A 73 -0.69 -5.92 10.19
N TYR A 74 -1.13 -4.74 9.76
CA TYR A 74 -1.78 -4.52 8.46
C TYR A 74 -0.87 -4.96 7.30
N THR A 75 0.40 -4.55 7.33
CA THR A 75 1.40 -4.93 6.33
C THR A 75 1.64 -6.44 6.29
N LEU A 76 1.80 -7.08 7.45
CA LEU A 76 2.04 -8.53 7.56
C LEU A 76 0.87 -9.35 6.99
N ALA A 77 -0.36 -8.84 7.02
CA ALA A 77 -1.51 -9.52 6.45
C ALA A 77 -1.47 -9.64 4.92
N TYR A 78 -0.57 -8.94 4.23
CA TYR A 78 -0.32 -9.13 2.80
C TYR A 78 0.46 -10.39 2.48
N ARG A 79 1.15 -11.00 3.47
CA ARG A 79 2.12 -12.08 3.25
C ARG A 79 1.59 -13.24 2.42
N ASP A 80 0.36 -13.66 2.71
CA ASP A 80 -0.30 -14.78 2.02
C ASP A 80 -1.42 -14.28 1.08
N LEU A 81 -1.47 -12.97 0.81
CA LEU A 81 -2.49 -12.36 -0.01
C LEU A 81 -2.10 -12.40 -1.49
N GLY A 82 -2.96 -13.01 -2.31
CA GLY A 82 -2.88 -12.93 -3.77
C GLY A 82 -3.22 -11.53 -4.27
N ILE A 83 -2.23 -10.73 -4.68
CA ILE A 83 -2.44 -9.35 -5.14
C ILE A 83 -1.33 -8.88 -6.09
N PHE A 84 -1.67 -8.09 -7.12
CA PHE A 84 -0.68 -7.46 -8.01
C PHE A 84 -0.03 -6.23 -7.38
N TYR A 85 1.20 -5.91 -7.81
CA TYR A 85 1.99 -4.78 -7.30
C TYR A 85 1.25 -3.44 -7.38
N GLU A 86 0.56 -3.21 -8.50
CA GLU A 86 -0.23 -2.02 -8.74
C GLU A 86 -1.37 -1.91 -7.72
N ASN A 87 -2.03 -3.05 -7.47
CA ASN A 87 -3.11 -3.12 -6.48
C ASN A 87 -2.57 -2.98 -5.06
N VAL A 88 -1.43 -3.57 -4.72
CA VAL A 88 -0.77 -3.38 -3.41
C VAL A 88 -0.60 -1.90 -3.14
N VAL A 89 0.07 -1.16 -4.04
CA VAL A 89 0.41 0.24 -3.78
C VAL A 89 -0.84 1.13 -3.75
N ASN A 90 -1.79 0.92 -4.66
CA ASN A 90 -3.02 1.72 -4.67
C ASN A 90 -3.93 1.41 -3.48
N ARG A 91 -4.13 0.12 -3.15
CA ARG A 91 -4.93 -0.31 -2.00
C ARG A 91 -4.33 0.19 -0.69
N PHE A 92 -3.04 -0.03 -0.49
CA PHE A 92 -2.36 0.37 0.74
C PHE A 92 -2.49 1.89 0.94
N LEU A 93 -2.21 2.70 -0.10
CA LEU A 93 -2.41 4.14 -0.02
C LEU A 93 -3.86 4.53 0.30
N ARG A 94 -4.85 3.91 -0.37
CA ARG A 94 -6.27 4.14 -0.11
C ARG A 94 -6.64 3.87 1.34
N ASP A 95 -6.20 2.74 1.89
CA ASP A 95 -6.53 2.33 3.25
C ASP A 95 -5.84 3.25 4.28
N ILE A 96 -4.61 3.72 4.02
CA ILE A 96 -3.96 4.78 4.82
C ILE A 96 -4.72 6.09 4.78
N VAL A 97 -5.11 6.56 3.59
CA VAL A 97 -5.88 7.81 3.43
C VAL A 97 -7.20 7.74 4.18
N ALA A 98 -7.89 6.59 4.13
CA ALA A 98 -9.12 6.37 4.87
C ALA A 98 -8.91 6.43 6.40
N ALA A 99 -7.79 5.88 6.88
CA ALA A 99 -7.46 5.84 8.31
C ALA A 99 -7.11 7.22 8.90
N ILE A 100 -6.33 8.04 8.20
CA ILE A 100 -5.75 9.27 8.78
C ILE A 100 -6.15 10.57 8.08
N LYS A 101 -6.77 10.52 6.89
CA LYS A 101 -7.16 11.68 6.07
C LYS A 101 -6.05 12.75 5.97
N PRO A 102 -4.85 12.38 5.46
CA PRO A 102 -3.69 13.26 5.50
C PRO A 102 -3.90 14.50 4.61
N VAL A 103 -2.99 15.48 4.70
CA VAL A 103 -2.96 16.58 3.73
C VAL A 103 -2.50 16.06 2.37
N SER A 104 -1.42 15.28 2.38
CA SER A 104 -0.88 14.57 1.22
C SER A 104 -0.28 13.24 1.66
N ALA A 105 -0.25 12.27 0.75
CA ALA A 105 0.43 11.01 0.96
C ALA A 105 0.96 10.46 -0.37
N THR A 106 2.12 9.81 -0.33
CA THR A 106 2.71 9.11 -1.45
C THR A 106 3.15 7.73 -0.97
N LEU A 107 2.78 6.69 -1.71
CA LEU A 107 3.30 5.36 -1.49
C LEU A 107 4.08 4.93 -2.73
N VAL A 108 5.32 4.49 -2.49
CA VAL A 108 6.20 3.91 -3.51
C VAL A 108 6.43 2.46 -3.16
N GLY A 109 6.16 1.55 -4.10
CA GLY A 109 6.52 0.13 -3.99
C GLY A 109 7.60 -0.24 -4.99
N GLU A 110 8.72 -0.74 -4.49
CA GLU A 110 9.87 -1.22 -5.28
C GLU A 110 9.96 -2.74 -5.12
N PHE A 111 9.61 -3.48 -6.16
CA PHE A 111 9.44 -4.94 -6.12
C PHE A 111 10.63 -5.66 -6.75
N THR A 112 11.02 -6.78 -6.14
CA THR A 112 12.18 -7.54 -6.60
C THR A 112 11.98 -8.08 -8.03
N PRO A 113 13.07 -8.25 -8.81
CA PRO A 113 12.92 -8.57 -10.22
C PRO A 113 12.23 -9.91 -10.49
N ARG A 114 11.29 -9.92 -11.45
CA ARG A 114 10.72 -11.12 -12.04
C ARG A 114 11.06 -11.19 -13.53
N GLY A 115 11.67 -12.29 -13.96
CA GLY A 115 12.12 -12.44 -15.36
C GLY A 115 13.13 -11.37 -15.79
N GLY A 116 13.94 -10.84 -14.86
CA GLY A 116 14.90 -9.76 -15.11
C GLY A 116 14.29 -8.36 -15.13
N LEU A 117 12.99 -8.20 -14.90
CA LEU A 117 12.29 -6.92 -14.88
C LEU A 117 12.03 -6.47 -13.44
N HIS A 118 12.41 -5.24 -13.12
CA HIS A 118 12.06 -4.57 -11.86
C HIS A 118 10.88 -3.63 -12.09
N SER A 119 9.96 -3.57 -11.13
CA SER A 119 8.80 -2.68 -11.18
C SER A 119 8.79 -1.74 -9.99
N LYS A 120 8.68 -0.44 -10.28
CA LYS A 120 8.49 0.63 -9.30
C LYS A 120 7.14 1.27 -9.53
N ILE A 121 6.23 1.11 -8.59
CA ILE A 121 4.89 1.68 -8.64
C ILE A 121 4.86 2.87 -7.68
N THR A 122 4.26 3.98 -8.09
CA THR A 122 4.06 5.16 -7.24
C THR A 122 2.62 5.60 -7.32
N ALA A 123 1.94 5.66 -6.18
CA ALA A 123 0.62 6.25 -6.04
C ALA A 123 0.71 7.51 -5.16
N ARG A 124 -0.11 8.51 -5.47
CA ARG A 124 -0.15 9.78 -4.75
C ARG A 124 -1.58 10.15 -4.41
N TYR A 125 -1.73 10.81 -3.28
CA TYR A 125 -2.94 11.43 -2.80
C TYR A 125 -2.61 12.87 -2.39
N SER A 126 -3.44 13.81 -2.84
CA SER A 126 -3.47 15.18 -2.34
C SER A 126 -4.93 15.53 -2.04
N ARG A 127 -5.17 16.22 -0.93
CA ARG A 127 -6.53 16.66 -0.55
C ARG A 127 -7.22 17.49 -1.64
N GLU A 128 -6.46 18.24 -2.42
CA GLU A 128 -6.98 19.03 -3.56
C GLU A 128 -7.54 18.14 -4.69
N GLN A 129 -7.01 16.92 -4.86
CA GLN A 129 -7.43 15.99 -5.91
C GLN A 129 -8.64 15.13 -5.49
N ALA A 130 -8.95 15.05 -4.20
CA ALA A 130 -10.03 14.22 -3.66
C ALA A 130 -11.42 14.89 -3.68
N GLY A 131 -11.47 16.18 -4.02
CA GLY A 131 -12.71 16.97 -4.12
C GLY A 131 -13.20 17.20 -5.54
N ALA A 132 -12.63 16.51 -6.54
CA ALA A 132 -13.01 16.58 -7.96
C ALA A 132 -13.74 15.31 -8.41
#